data_AF-A0A1Q7Z7F7-F1
#
_entry.id   AF-A0A1Q7Z7F7-F1
#
_cell.length_a   1.000
_cell.length_b   1.000
_cell.length_c   1.000
_cell.angle_alpha   90.00
_cell.angle_beta   90.00
_cell.angle_gamma   90.00
#
_symmetry.space_group_name_H-M   'P 1'
#
loop_
_entity.id
_entity.type
_entity.pdbx_description
1 polymer ?
#
loop_
_entity_poly.entity_id
_entity_poly.type
_entity_poly.pdbx_seq_one_letter_code
_entity_poly.pdbx_strand_id
1 'polypeptide(L)'
;MKMEKCAVLGNHDYESGQSEEVKSILGATRLSGPIDQLRPNMAIHGHPHRGTLRGTTRGGVPVVNVALPVLRRLEKPLGYLTLDV
;
A
#
# COMPACT_ATOMS: atom_id res chain seq x y z
N MET A 1 8.11 16.44 8.07
CA MET A 1 7.36 17.30 7.11
C MET A 1 5.93 17.47 7.66
N LYS A 2 5.16 18.52 7.31
CA LYS A 2 3.72 18.52 7.70
C LYS A 2 2.98 17.58 6.75
N MET A 3 2.52 16.43 7.25
CA MET A 3 1.75 15.49 6.45
C MET A 3 0.28 15.95 6.40
N GLU A 4 -0.11 16.55 5.28
CA GLU A 4 -1.45 17.14 5.13
C GLU A 4 -2.48 16.11 4.64
N LYS A 5 -2.03 15.11 3.86
CA LYS A 5 -2.89 14.08 3.28
C LYS A 5 -2.20 12.72 3.33
N CYS A 6 -2.84 11.77 4.02
CA CYS A 6 -2.44 10.36 4.06
C CYS A 6 -3.57 9.52 3.46
N ALA A 7 -3.24 8.61 2.56
CA ALA A 7 -4.18 7.62 2.03
C ALA A 7 -3.78 6.24 2.54
N VAL A 8 -4.72 5.55 3.19
CA VAL A 8 -4.56 4.16 3.65
C VAL A 8 -5.46 3.27 2.82
N LEU A 9 -4.86 2.37 2.06
CA LEU A 9 -5.53 1.39 1.23
C LEU A 9 -5.48 0.04 1.96
N GLY A 10 -6.53 -0.24 2.72
CA GLY A 10 -6.75 -1.54 3.34
C GLY A 10 -7.70 -2.37 2.47
N ASN A 11 -7.32 -3.61 2.21
CA ASN A 11 -8.22 -4.58 1.60
C ASN A 11 -8.48 -5.72 2.57
N HIS A 12 -9.70 -5.77 3.10
CA HIS A 12 -10.11 -6.78 4.08
C HIS A 12 -10.63 -8.01 3.32
N ASP A 13 -9.70 -8.84 2.86
CA ASP A 13 -9.99 -9.85 1.83
C ASP A 13 -10.22 -11.27 2.33
N TYR A 14 -10.14 -11.52 3.63
CA TYR A 14 -10.31 -12.88 4.13
C TYR A 14 -11.78 -13.27 4.36
N GLU A 15 -12.70 -12.29 4.50
CA GLU A 15 -14.08 -12.56 4.90
C GLU A 15 -15.13 -12.37 3.78
N SER A 16 -14.76 -11.81 2.63
CA SER A 16 -15.71 -11.54 1.53
C SER A 16 -15.86 -12.67 0.52
N GLY A 17 -14.95 -13.66 0.52
CA GLY A 17 -14.93 -14.74 -0.48
C GLY A 17 -14.52 -14.30 -1.90
N GLN A 18 -14.10 -13.03 -2.09
CA GLN A 18 -13.81 -12.43 -3.40
C GLN A 18 -12.32 -12.13 -3.63
N SER A 19 -11.42 -12.82 -2.94
CA SER A 19 -9.98 -12.50 -2.94
C SER A 19 -9.32 -12.45 -4.34
N GLU A 20 -9.79 -13.25 -5.30
CA GLU A 20 -9.24 -13.20 -6.67
C GLU A 20 -9.65 -11.94 -7.45
N GLU A 21 -10.89 -11.47 -7.27
CA GLU A 21 -11.36 -10.25 -7.92
C GLU A 21 -10.63 -9.03 -7.35
N VAL A 22 -10.43 -9.00 -6.03
CA VAL A 22 -9.77 -7.87 -5.39
C VAL A 22 -8.25 -7.88 -5.61
N LYS A 23 -7.61 -9.07 -5.71
CA LYS A 23 -6.24 -9.19 -6.24
C LYS A 23 -6.11 -8.59 -7.64
N SER A 24 -7.11 -8.75 -8.51
CA SER A 24 -7.08 -8.16 -9.85
C SER A 24 -7.22 -6.63 -9.83
N ILE A 25 -8.00 -6.10 -8.89
CA ILE A 25 -8.26 -4.65 -8.76
C ILE A 25 -7.06 -3.93 -8.12
N LEU A 26 -6.44 -4.54 -7.10
CA LEU A 26 -5.37 -3.92 -6.29
C LEU A 26 -3.95 -4.35 -6.67
N GLY A 27 -3.80 -5.52 -7.32
CA GLY A 27 -2.54 -5.93 -7.95
C GLY A 27 -2.28 -5.18 -9.27
N ALA A 28 -3.30 -4.50 -9.80
CA ALA A 28 -3.21 -3.68 -11.00
C ALA A 28 -3.02 -2.21 -10.65
N THR A 29 -2.33 -1.48 -11.52
CA THR A 29 -2.12 -0.03 -11.58
C THR A 29 -3.39 0.84 -11.53
N ARG A 30 -4.57 0.28 -11.25
CA ARG A 30 -5.85 0.99 -11.16
C ARG A 30 -5.84 2.10 -10.12
N LEU A 31 -5.08 1.95 -9.04
CA LEU A 31 -4.93 3.00 -8.02
C LEU A 31 -3.82 4.00 -8.34
N SER A 32 -2.88 3.70 -9.25
CA SER A 32 -1.81 4.65 -9.57
C SER A 32 -2.34 5.91 -10.24
N GLY A 33 -3.35 5.78 -11.12
CA GLY A 33 -4.00 6.92 -11.76
C GLY A 33 -4.64 7.91 -10.76
N PRO A 34 -5.55 7.46 -9.89
CA PRO A 34 -6.12 8.30 -8.81
C PRO A 34 -5.07 8.88 -7.85
N ILE A 35 -4.04 8.10 -7.48
CA ILE A 35 -2.95 8.60 -6.61
C ILE A 35 -2.18 9.73 -7.31
N ASP A 36 -1.83 9.55 -8.59
CA ASP A 36 -1.12 10.56 -9.38
C ASP A 36 -1.96 11.82 -9.59
N GLN A 37 -3.29 11.69 -9.68
CA GLN A 37 -4.22 12.81 -9.81
C GLN A 37 -4.36 13.59 -8.49
N LEU A 38 -4.54 12.90 -7.37
CA LEU A 38 -4.79 13.52 -6.07
C LEU A 38 -3.50 14.06 -5.41
N ARG A 39 -2.33 13.57 -5.84
CA ARG A 39 -0.99 13.94 -5.36
C ARG A 39 -0.90 14.02 -3.82
N PRO A 40 -1.21 12.93 -3.08
CA PRO A 40 -0.96 12.92 -1.65
C PRO A 40 0.55 12.98 -1.38
N ASN A 41 0.93 13.34 -0.15
CA ASN A 41 2.34 13.34 0.25
C ASN A 41 2.94 11.92 0.19
N MET A 42 2.12 10.91 0.48
CA MET A 42 2.46 9.49 0.41
C MET A 42 1.18 8.64 0.33
N ALA A 43 1.26 7.48 -0.31
CA ALA A 43 0.24 6.44 -0.28
C ALA A 43 0.73 5.23 0.53
N ILE A 44 -0.13 4.70 1.40
CA ILE A 44 0.16 3.49 2.18
C ILE A 44 -0.86 2.44 1.77
N HIS A 45 -0.41 1.22 1.49
CA HIS A 45 -1.32 0.11 1.20
C HIS A 45 -0.89 -1.18 1.88
N GLY A 46 -1.87 -1.99 2.26
CA GLY A 46 -1.66 -3.39 2.60
C GLY A 46 -1.90 -4.31 1.41
N HIS A 47 -1.77 -5.61 1.65
CA HIS A 47 -2.34 -6.71 0.86
C HIS A 47 -1.49 -7.42 -0.22
N PRO A 48 -0.57 -6.86 -1.02
CA PRO A 48 0.18 -7.70 -1.95
C PRO A 48 1.24 -8.51 -1.21
N HIS A 49 1.01 -9.83 -1.15
CA HIS A 49 1.92 -10.85 -0.61
C HIS A 49 3.29 -10.86 -1.33
N ARG A 50 3.34 -10.25 -2.52
CA ARG A 50 4.50 -10.10 -3.38
C ARG A 50 4.69 -8.62 -3.71
N GLY A 51 5.85 -8.07 -3.40
CA GLY A 51 6.18 -6.66 -3.61
C GLY A 51 7.35 -6.22 -2.72
N THR A 52 7.71 -4.95 -2.82
CA THR A 52 8.74 -4.30 -2.01
C THR A 52 8.09 -3.37 -0.98
N LEU A 53 8.80 -3.08 0.12
CA LEU A 53 8.34 -2.14 1.15
C LEU A 53 8.05 -0.75 0.59
N ARG A 54 8.92 -0.28 -0.30
CA ARG A 54 8.87 1.05 -0.87
C ARG A 54 8.76 0.95 -2.39
N GLY A 55 8.00 1.88 -2.96
CA GLY A 55 7.86 2.09 -4.39
C GLY A 55 7.46 3.54 -4.67
N THR A 56 7.24 3.83 -5.94
CA THR A 56 6.83 5.16 -6.41
C THR A 56 5.87 4.98 -7.58
N THR A 57 4.80 5.76 -7.61
CA THR A 57 3.92 5.82 -8.79
C THR A 57 4.64 6.49 -9.96
N ARG A 58 4.07 6.41 -11.16
CA ARG A 58 4.63 7.09 -12.34
C ARG A 58 4.63 8.62 -12.16
N GLY A 59 3.62 9.16 -11.47
CA GLY A 59 3.55 10.58 -11.11
C GLY A 59 4.45 11.00 -9.94
N GLY A 60 5.29 10.12 -9.41
CA GLY A 60 6.29 10.46 -8.39
C GLY A 60 5.80 10.41 -6.94
N VAL A 61 4.58 9.93 -6.69
CA VAL A 61 4.06 9.80 -5.32
C VAL A 61 4.72 8.59 -4.65
N PRO A 62 5.33 8.75 -3.45
CA PRO A 62 5.91 7.64 -2.73
C PRO A 62 4.81 6.69 -2.22
N VAL A 63 5.05 5.39 -2.37
CA VAL A 63 4.13 4.33 -1.97
C VAL A 63 4.81 3.40 -0.97
N VAL A 64 4.13 3.10 0.13
CA VAL A 64 4.61 2.15 1.16
C VAL A 64 3.67 0.96 1.26
N ASN A 65 4.25 -0.23 1.11
CA ASN A 65 3.56 -1.51 1.29
C ASN A 65 3.74 -2.01 2.72
N VAL A 66 2.67 -1.94 3.51
CA VAL A 66 2.61 -2.43 4.90
C VAL A 66 1.99 -3.82 5.01
N ALA A 67 1.95 -4.60 3.92
CA ALA A 67 1.45 -5.96 3.96
C ALA A 67 2.30 -6.83 4.91
N LEU A 68 1.64 -7.58 5.80
CA LEU A 68 2.30 -8.44 6.77
C LEU A 68 3.33 -9.41 6.16
N PRO A 69 3.11 -10.04 4.98
CA PRO A 69 4.14 -10.85 4.32
C PRO A 69 5.40 -10.07 3.93
N VAL A 70 5.28 -8.79 3.60
CA VAL A 70 6.42 -7.90 3.29
C VAL A 70 7.13 -7.49 4.59
N LEU A 71 6.38 -7.10 5.62
CA LEU A 71 6.95 -6.72 6.92
C LEU A 71 7.65 -7.90 7.63
N ARG A 72 7.13 -9.12 7.51
CA ARG A 72 7.77 -10.33 8.03
C ARG A 72 9.13 -10.62 7.40
N ARG A 73 9.32 -10.31 6.12
CA ARG A 73 10.65 -10.44 5.46
C ARG A 73 11.66 -9.42 5.97
N LEU A 74 11.19 -8.34 6.58
CA LEU A 74 12.04 -7.31 7.21
C LEU A 74 12.26 -7.60 8.71
N GLU A 75 11.94 -8.81 9.16
CA GLU A 75 12.08 -9.25 10.55
C GLU A 75 11.36 -8.34 11.56
N LYS A 76 10.28 -7.66 11.14
CA LYS A 76 9.47 -6.84 12.05
C LYS A 76 8.45 -7.72 12.80
N PRO A 77 8.61 -7.93 14.11
CA PRO A 77 7.83 -8.94 14.84
C PRO A 77 6.38 -8.51 15.14
N LEU A 78 6.06 -7.22 15.05
CA LEU A 78 4.84 -6.66 15.62
C LEU A 78 3.72 -6.36 14.61
N GLY A 79 3.91 -6.67 13.33
CA GLY A 79 2.88 -6.46 12.30
C GLY A 79 2.54 -4.99 12.03
N TYR A 80 3.31 -4.04 12.56
CA TYR A 80 3.21 -2.62 12.28
C TYR A 80 4.54 -2.05 11.77
N LEU A 81 4.48 -0.89 11.12
CA LEU A 81 5.64 -0.15 10.61
C LEU A 81 5.53 1.31 11.04
N THR A 82 6.54 1.82 11.73
CA THR A 82 6.69 3.25 11.99
C THR A 82 7.37 3.90 10.79
N LEU A 83 6.80 5.01 10.31
CA LEU A 83 7.34 5.80 9.21
C LEU A 83 7.65 7.21 9.73
N ASP A 84 8.92 7.61 9.65
CA ASP A 84 9.29 9.02 9.82
C ASP A 84 8.94 9.77 8.52
N VAL A 85 8.09 10.80 8.64
CA VAL A 85 7.50 11.57 7.54
C VAL A 85 7.77 13.07 7.62
#